data_AF-A0A3M4AUA4-F1
#
_entry.id   AF-A0A3M4AUA4-F1
#
_cell.length_a   1.000
_cell.length_b   1.000
_cell.length_c   1.000
_cell.angle_alpha   90.00
_cell.angle_beta   90.00
_cell.angle_gamma   90.00
#
_symmetry.space_group_name_H-M   'P 1'
#
loop_
_entity.id
_entity.type
_entity.pdbx_description
1 polymer ?
#
loop_
_entity_poly.entity_id
_entity_poly.type
_entity_poly.pdbx_seq_one_letter_code
_entity_poly.pdbx_strand_id
1 'polypeptide(L)'
;MSKSKGNVLDPLDIIDGIDLETLVQKRTSGLMQPKLAKKIEKQTRDEFADGIASYGTDALRFTFCSLASTGRDIKFDMGRVEGYRNFCNKIWNAARYVLDKGEDCGQNGEAYELSLADRWIISQLQRTEAEVTRQLDQFRFDLAAQALYEFIWNQYCDWYLELSKPVLWDENAPVERQRGTRRTLVRVLEVALRLAHPFMPFITEEIWQRLAPLAGIEGKTIMLQPWPVANEARIDEAAESDIEWLKTLMLGTRNIRAEMNIGPGKPLAVFVKNASAEDQRRLSENDALLKKLAKLESITVLAADEDAPLSATALVGDMEVLVPMAGLIDKGAELARLDKEIARLQGEVQRVGGKLSNAAFVDKAPAEVIDKERAKLAEAEQALGKLAEQHARISSL
;
A
#
# COMPACT_ATOMS: atom_id res chain seq x y z
N MET A 1 -32.22 -1.46 25.72
CA MET A 1 -32.46 -0.01 25.58
C MET A 1 -31.20 0.75 25.98
N SER A 2 -30.40 1.17 24.99
CA SER A 2 -29.15 1.89 25.22
C SER A 2 -29.46 3.26 25.82
N LYS A 3 -28.83 3.59 26.96
CA LYS A 3 -28.89 4.89 27.62
C LYS A 3 -28.04 5.92 26.88
N SER A 4 -28.21 6.04 25.55
CA SER A 4 -27.42 6.98 24.76
C SER A 4 -27.97 8.40 24.89
N LYS A 5 -27.07 9.39 24.97
CA LYS A 5 -27.42 10.82 24.98
C LYS A 5 -27.79 11.35 23.59
N GLY A 6 -28.16 10.47 22.64
CA GLY A 6 -28.51 10.82 21.25
C GLY A 6 -27.35 10.96 20.27
N ASN A 7 -26.13 10.57 20.65
CA ASN A 7 -24.92 10.76 19.83
C ASN A 7 -24.29 9.46 19.32
N VAL A 8 -24.96 8.31 19.48
CA VAL A 8 -24.40 7.00 19.12
C VAL A 8 -24.86 6.62 17.72
N LEU A 9 -23.91 6.31 16.83
CA LEU A 9 -24.19 5.71 15.53
C LEU A 9 -24.54 4.24 15.72
N ASP A 10 -25.56 3.77 15.00
CA ASP A 10 -25.87 2.34 14.94
C ASP A 10 -24.84 1.65 14.03
N PRO A 11 -24.15 0.59 14.48
CA PRO A 11 -23.25 -0.17 13.63
C PRO A 11 -23.89 -0.64 12.33
N LEU A 12 -25.20 -0.94 12.32
CA LEU A 12 -25.91 -1.34 11.09
C LEU A 12 -25.93 -0.23 10.04
N ASP A 13 -26.01 1.03 10.46
CA ASP A 13 -25.98 2.18 9.55
C ASP A 13 -24.63 2.31 8.83
N ILE A 14 -23.55 1.81 9.45
CA ILE A 14 -22.20 1.79 8.89
C ILE A 14 -22.02 0.57 7.97
N ILE A 15 -22.61 -0.57 8.34
CA ILE A 15 -22.55 -1.81 7.57
C ILE A 15 -23.37 -1.66 6.28
N ASP A 16 -24.64 -1.31 6.41
CA ASP A 16 -25.62 -1.31 5.31
C ASP A 16 -25.68 0.04 4.58
N GLY A 17 -25.17 1.11 5.20
CA GLY A 17 -25.34 2.48 4.74
C GLY A 17 -26.70 3.05 5.14
N ILE A 18 -26.81 4.38 5.14
CA ILE A 18 -28.05 5.10 5.45
C ILE A 18 -28.01 6.50 4.82
N ASP A 19 -29.12 6.93 4.23
CA ASP A 19 -29.23 8.29 3.70
C ASP A 19 -29.33 9.33 4.83
N LEU A 20 -28.99 10.59 4.52
CA LEU A 20 -28.95 11.66 5.50
C LEU A 20 -30.28 11.83 6.25
N GLU A 21 -31.42 11.83 5.56
CA GLU A 21 -32.70 12.17 6.18
C GLU A 21 -33.15 11.05 7.12
N THR A 22 -32.99 9.80 6.71
CA THR A 22 -33.26 8.64 7.59
C THR A 22 -32.32 8.63 8.79
N LEU A 23 -31.03 8.96 8.60
CA LEU A 23 -30.06 9.06 9.70
C LEU A 23 -30.43 10.17 10.69
N VAL A 24 -30.82 11.35 10.20
CA VAL A 24 -31.28 12.46 11.04
C VAL A 24 -32.52 12.05 11.83
N GLN A 25 -33.51 11.45 11.17
CA GLN A 25 -34.72 10.97 11.84
C GLN A 25 -34.38 9.96 12.95
N LYS A 26 -33.54 8.97 12.64
CA LYS A 26 -33.10 7.94 13.59
C LYS A 26 -32.38 8.55 14.79
N ARG A 27 -31.43 9.46 14.56
CA ARG A 27 -30.63 10.12 15.61
C ARG A 27 -31.40 11.15 16.44
N THR A 28 -32.54 11.65 15.96
CA THR A 28 -33.36 12.65 16.67
C THR A 28 -34.64 12.07 17.29
N SER A 29 -34.98 10.82 16.98
CA SER A 29 -36.11 10.10 17.57
C SER A 29 -35.77 9.47 18.92
N GLY A 30 -36.76 9.35 19.82
CA GLY A 30 -36.61 8.61 21.09
C GLY A 30 -35.58 9.16 22.08
N LEU A 31 -35.15 10.42 21.92
CA LEU A 31 -34.12 11.05 22.76
C LEU A 31 -34.59 11.21 24.21
N MET A 32 -33.74 10.82 25.17
CA MET A 32 -33.98 11.12 26.59
C MET A 32 -34.01 12.63 26.89
N GLN A 33 -33.35 13.45 26.07
CA GLN A 33 -33.34 14.91 26.17
C GLN A 33 -33.79 15.54 24.84
N PRO A 34 -35.10 15.75 24.62
CA PRO A 34 -35.63 16.27 23.36
C PRO A 34 -35.04 17.62 22.93
N LYS A 35 -34.60 18.45 23.89
CA LYS A 35 -33.98 19.76 23.61
C LYS A 35 -32.67 19.66 22.81
N LEU A 36 -32.00 18.50 22.82
CA LEU A 36 -30.76 18.27 22.06
C LEU A 36 -31.01 17.96 20.58
N ALA A 37 -32.24 17.66 20.16
CA ALA A 37 -32.56 17.21 18.79
C ALA A 37 -32.01 18.17 17.72
N LYS A 38 -32.25 19.49 17.84
CA LYS A 38 -31.75 20.49 16.89
C LYS A 38 -30.22 20.53 16.79
N LYS A 39 -29.52 20.31 17.92
CA LYS A 39 -28.06 20.29 17.96
C LYS A 39 -27.52 19.03 17.27
N ILE A 40 -28.13 17.87 17.56
CA ILE A 40 -27.76 16.58 16.97
C ILE A 40 -28.05 16.58 15.46
N GLU A 41 -29.18 17.13 15.03
CA GLU A 41 -29.52 17.29 13.63
C GLU A 41 -28.44 18.11 12.90
N LYS A 42 -28.13 19.32 13.42
CA LYS A 42 -27.10 20.17 12.83
C LYS A 42 -25.76 19.43 12.72
N GLN A 43 -25.30 18.81 13.81
CA GLN A 43 -24.06 18.05 13.83
C GLN A 43 -24.07 16.88 12.83
N THR A 44 -25.18 16.16 12.73
CA THR A 44 -25.32 15.04 11.79
C THR A 44 -25.21 15.52 10.35
N ARG A 45 -25.87 16.63 10.01
CA ARG A 45 -25.79 17.23 8.67
C ARG A 45 -24.39 17.78 8.36
N ASP A 46 -23.71 18.33 9.35
CA ASP A 46 -22.33 18.83 9.20
C ASP A 46 -21.32 17.69 9.01
N GLU A 47 -21.45 16.59 9.76
CA GLU A 47 -20.52 15.44 9.74
C GLU A 47 -20.81 14.43 8.62
N PHE A 48 -22.08 14.22 8.29
CA PHE A 48 -22.58 13.19 7.36
C PHE A 48 -23.45 13.82 6.28
N ALA A 49 -22.94 14.85 5.60
CA ALA A 49 -23.70 15.64 4.63
C ALA A 49 -24.37 14.80 3.52
N ASP A 50 -23.77 13.66 3.16
CA ASP A 50 -24.30 12.73 2.15
C ASP A 50 -24.89 11.45 2.77
N GLY A 51 -25.07 11.41 4.10
CA GLY A 51 -25.38 10.20 4.86
C GLY A 51 -24.13 9.37 5.16
N ILE A 52 -24.31 8.06 5.37
CA ILE A 52 -23.23 7.10 5.61
C ILE A 52 -23.24 6.08 4.48
N ALA A 53 -22.10 5.91 3.81
CA ALA A 53 -21.92 4.88 2.80
C ALA A 53 -21.92 3.47 3.43
N SER A 54 -22.27 2.45 2.65
CA SER A 54 -22.12 1.06 3.08
C SER A 54 -20.63 0.68 3.09
N TYR A 55 -20.13 0.28 4.25
CA TYR A 55 -18.75 -0.20 4.43
C TYR A 55 -18.65 -1.71 4.63
N GLY A 56 -19.75 -2.38 5.00
CA GLY A 56 -19.80 -3.82 5.22
C GLY A 56 -19.22 -4.28 6.56
N THR A 57 -19.61 -5.49 6.97
CA THR A 57 -19.31 -6.03 8.30
C THR A 57 -17.83 -6.27 8.53
N ASP A 58 -17.11 -6.81 7.54
CA ASP A 58 -15.71 -7.16 7.69
C ASP A 58 -14.81 -5.94 7.88
N ALA A 59 -15.08 -4.85 7.16
CA ALA A 59 -14.36 -3.59 7.32
C ALA A 59 -14.54 -3.03 8.74
N LEU A 60 -15.78 -3.03 9.24
CA LEU A 60 -16.08 -2.57 10.59
C LEU A 60 -15.43 -3.45 11.66
N ARG A 61 -15.50 -4.78 11.50
CA ARG A 61 -14.84 -5.73 12.42
C ARG A 61 -13.34 -5.53 12.45
N PHE A 62 -12.69 -5.46 11.29
CA PHE A 62 -11.26 -5.23 11.20
C PHE A 62 -10.85 -3.90 11.85
N THR A 63 -11.66 -2.86 11.67
CA THR A 63 -11.45 -1.55 12.32
C THR A 63 -11.42 -1.66 13.84
N PHE A 64 -12.38 -2.38 14.43
CA PHE A 64 -12.40 -2.55 15.88
C PHE A 64 -11.26 -3.43 16.38
N CYS A 65 -10.91 -4.50 15.66
CA CYS A 65 -9.76 -5.32 16.00
C CYS A 65 -8.46 -4.51 15.96
N SER A 66 -8.25 -3.68 14.94
CA SER A 66 -7.04 -2.86 14.83
C SER A 66 -6.96 -1.71 15.84
N LEU A 67 -8.10 -1.31 16.40
CA LEU A 67 -8.19 -0.30 17.47
C LEU A 67 -8.15 -0.89 18.89
N ALA A 68 -8.22 -2.20 19.04
CA ALA A 68 -8.33 -2.89 20.33
C ALA A 68 -7.01 -2.93 21.13
N SER A 69 -6.27 -1.83 21.17
CA SER A 69 -5.07 -1.71 22.00
C SER A 69 -5.41 -1.61 23.49
N THR A 70 -4.75 -2.41 24.31
CA THR A 70 -4.96 -2.45 25.76
C THR A 70 -4.67 -1.11 26.43
N GLY A 71 -5.58 -0.68 27.31
CA GLY A 71 -5.37 0.48 28.19
C GLY A 71 -5.54 1.86 27.55
N ARG A 72 -6.14 1.94 26.35
CA ARG A 72 -6.48 3.22 25.70
C ARG A 72 -7.95 3.24 25.31
N ASP A 73 -8.54 4.44 25.35
CA ASP A 73 -9.87 4.66 24.80
C ASP A 73 -9.87 4.44 23.28
N ILE A 74 -10.86 3.71 22.78
CA ILE A 74 -11.06 3.51 21.35
C ILE A 74 -11.61 4.81 20.75
N LYS A 75 -10.76 5.52 20.01
CA LYS A 75 -11.19 6.64 19.16
C LYS A 75 -11.62 6.08 17.81
N PHE A 76 -12.91 5.82 17.69
CA PHE A 76 -13.52 5.41 16.43
C PHE A 76 -13.49 6.57 15.43
N ASP A 77 -13.10 6.27 14.20
CA ASP A 77 -13.01 7.21 13.09
C ASP A 77 -13.53 6.55 11.81
N MET A 78 -14.42 7.23 11.09
CA MET A 78 -15.03 6.70 9.86
C MET A 78 -14.01 6.56 8.73
N GLY A 79 -12.99 7.42 8.70
CA GLY A 79 -11.89 7.31 7.73
C GLY A 79 -11.13 5.99 7.85
N ARG A 80 -10.97 5.45 9.07
CA ARG A 80 -10.38 4.11 9.27
C ARG A 80 -11.26 2.99 8.70
N VAL A 81 -12.58 3.06 8.90
CA VAL A 81 -13.51 2.06 8.32
C VAL A 81 -13.45 2.08 6.80
N GLU A 82 -13.39 3.27 6.20
CA GLU A 82 -13.19 3.42 4.76
C GLU A 82 -11.87 2.80 4.29
N GLY A 83 -10.78 3.05 5.02
CA GLY A 83 -9.48 2.43 4.76
C GLY A 83 -9.55 0.89 4.75
N TYR A 84 -10.26 0.29 5.71
CA TYR A 84 -10.40 -1.16 5.76
C TYR A 84 -11.44 -1.74 4.79
N ARG A 85 -12.43 -0.96 4.36
CA ARG A 85 -13.25 -1.31 3.18
C ARG A 85 -12.37 -1.42 1.94
N ASN A 86 -11.44 -0.47 1.75
CA ASN A 86 -10.47 -0.54 0.64
C ASN A 86 -9.54 -1.75 0.77
N PHE A 87 -9.20 -2.16 1.99
CA PHE A 87 -8.45 -3.40 2.24
C PHE A 87 -9.24 -4.65 1.84
N CYS A 88 -10.51 -4.76 2.22
CA CYS A 88 -11.38 -5.84 1.76
C CYS A 88 -11.44 -5.87 0.21
N ASN A 89 -11.60 -4.72 -0.44
CA ASN A 89 -11.57 -4.62 -1.90
C ASN A 89 -10.23 -5.07 -2.49
N LYS A 90 -9.11 -4.74 -1.86
CA LYS A 90 -7.77 -5.19 -2.28
C LYS A 90 -7.65 -6.71 -2.23
N ILE A 91 -8.10 -7.34 -1.14
CA ILE A 91 -8.14 -8.81 -0.99
C ILE A 91 -9.00 -9.44 -2.09
N TRP A 92 -10.19 -8.88 -2.34
CA TRP A 92 -11.08 -9.37 -3.40
C TRP A 92 -10.43 -9.30 -4.79
N ASN A 93 -9.78 -8.18 -5.11
CA ASN A 93 -9.09 -8.00 -6.39
C ASN A 93 -7.89 -8.95 -6.54
N ALA A 94 -7.11 -9.15 -5.48
CA ALA A 94 -6.03 -10.12 -5.45
C ALA A 94 -6.57 -11.54 -5.70
N ALA A 95 -7.65 -11.92 -5.04
CA ALA A 95 -8.29 -13.21 -5.24
C ALA A 95 -8.79 -13.41 -6.68
N ARG A 96 -9.43 -12.39 -7.27
CA ARG A 96 -9.88 -12.45 -8.68
C ARG A 96 -8.71 -12.70 -9.62
N TYR A 97 -7.58 -12.00 -9.42
CA TYR A 97 -6.38 -12.22 -10.21
C TYR A 97 -5.85 -13.65 -10.07
N VAL A 98 -5.79 -14.17 -8.84
CA VAL A 98 -5.27 -15.53 -8.59
C VAL A 98 -6.19 -16.60 -9.17
N LEU A 99 -7.52 -16.46 -9.00
CA LEU A 99 -8.50 -17.41 -9.55
C LEU A 99 -8.44 -17.46 -11.09
N ASP A 100 -8.22 -16.32 -11.76
CA ASP A 100 -8.02 -16.25 -13.21
C ASP A 100 -6.75 -16.98 -13.70
N LYS A 101 -5.77 -17.21 -12.82
CA LYS A 101 -4.51 -17.91 -13.16
C LYS A 101 -4.44 -19.35 -12.66
N GLY A 102 -5.52 -19.87 -12.08
CA GLY A 102 -5.56 -21.12 -11.31
C GLY A 102 -5.50 -22.46 -12.07
N GLU A 103 -5.20 -22.49 -13.37
CA GLU A 103 -5.39 -23.67 -14.22
C GLU A 103 -4.44 -24.85 -13.93
N ASP A 104 -3.18 -24.57 -13.56
CA ASP A 104 -2.19 -25.58 -13.15
C ASP A 104 -1.42 -25.11 -11.92
N CYS A 105 -1.91 -25.51 -10.74
CA CYS A 105 -1.32 -25.17 -9.45
C CYS A 105 -0.45 -26.31 -8.86
N GLY A 106 -0.12 -27.32 -9.67
CA GLY A 106 0.77 -28.42 -9.31
C GLY A 106 0.23 -29.39 -8.24
N GLN A 107 -1.09 -29.52 -8.10
CA GLN A 107 -1.68 -30.49 -7.14
C GLN A 107 -1.65 -31.95 -7.66
N ASN A 108 -1.31 -32.15 -8.92
CA ASN A 108 -1.20 -33.44 -9.61
C ASN A 108 0.12 -34.20 -9.36
N GLY A 109 1.04 -33.62 -8.57
CA GLY A 109 2.35 -34.24 -8.26
C GLY A 109 3.40 -34.06 -9.35
N GLU A 110 3.13 -33.26 -10.38
CA GLU A 110 4.14 -32.85 -11.35
C GLU A 110 5.22 -31.99 -10.68
N ALA A 111 6.39 -31.92 -11.33
CA ALA A 111 7.47 -31.07 -10.87
C ALA A 111 7.02 -29.60 -10.82
N TYR A 112 7.79 -28.75 -10.15
CA TYR A 112 7.67 -27.30 -10.26
C TYR A 112 8.98 -26.64 -9.86
N GLU A 113 9.18 -25.40 -10.28
CA GLU A 113 10.34 -24.59 -9.96
C GLU A 113 9.90 -23.28 -9.28
N LEU A 114 10.48 -22.96 -8.12
CA LEU A 114 10.19 -21.72 -7.41
C LEU A 114 11.19 -20.62 -7.81
N SER A 115 10.66 -19.49 -8.27
CA SER A 115 11.45 -18.29 -8.49
C SER A 115 11.93 -17.66 -7.17
N LEU A 116 12.83 -16.69 -7.26
CA LEU A 116 13.24 -15.87 -6.12
C LEU A 116 12.03 -15.25 -5.39
N ALA A 117 11.09 -14.68 -6.15
CA ALA A 117 9.88 -14.07 -5.62
C ALA A 117 8.98 -15.08 -4.90
N ASP A 118 8.89 -16.31 -5.42
CA ASP A 118 8.10 -17.38 -4.81
C ASP A 118 8.70 -17.81 -3.46
N ARG A 119 10.03 -18.02 -3.41
CA ARG A 119 10.72 -18.38 -2.15
C ARG A 119 10.59 -17.27 -1.11
N TRP A 120 10.76 -16.02 -1.54
CA TRP A 120 10.62 -14.86 -0.67
C TRP A 120 9.24 -14.76 -0.03
N ILE A 121 8.15 -14.81 -0.82
CA ILE A 121 6.82 -14.63 -0.24
C ILE A 121 6.42 -15.80 0.67
N ILE A 122 6.92 -17.01 0.39
CA ILE A 122 6.76 -18.17 1.26
C ILE A 122 7.46 -17.92 2.59
N SER A 123 8.69 -17.40 2.58
CA SER A 123 9.43 -17.02 3.79
C SER A 123 8.69 -15.97 4.62
N GLN A 124 8.24 -14.89 3.96
CA GLN A 124 7.44 -13.84 4.60
C GLN A 124 6.14 -14.37 5.20
N LEU A 125 5.52 -15.35 4.57
CA LEU A 125 4.33 -16.00 5.11
C LEU A 125 4.65 -16.74 6.42
N GLN A 126 5.79 -17.44 6.52
CA GLN A 126 6.14 -18.16 7.75
C GLN A 126 6.32 -17.19 8.92
N ARG A 127 6.98 -16.04 8.67
CA ARG A 127 7.13 -14.98 9.67
C ARG A 127 5.78 -14.41 10.09
N THR A 128 4.88 -14.22 9.13
CA THR A 128 3.51 -13.73 9.38
C THR A 128 2.68 -14.71 10.19
N GLU A 129 2.72 -16.01 9.86
CA GLU A 129 2.04 -17.08 10.61
C GLU A 129 2.48 -17.08 12.08
N ALA A 130 3.80 -17.03 12.32
CA ALA A 130 4.36 -17.00 13.67
C ALA A 130 3.95 -15.73 14.43
N GLU A 131 4.04 -14.55 13.79
CA GLU A 131 3.72 -13.27 14.43
C GLU A 131 2.23 -13.15 14.74
N VAL A 132 1.35 -13.46 13.79
CA VAL A 132 -0.11 -13.40 14.01
C VAL A 132 -0.52 -14.37 15.12
N THR A 133 0.00 -15.60 15.12
CA THR A 133 -0.27 -16.59 16.18
C THR A 133 0.18 -16.05 17.54
N ARG A 134 1.43 -15.57 17.63
CA ARG A 134 1.99 -15.03 18.87
C ARG A 134 1.16 -13.87 19.44
N GLN A 135 0.66 -12.99 18.57
CA GLN A 135 -0.15 -11.84 18.99
C GLN A 135 -1.55 -12.27 19.42
N LEU A 136 -2.17 -13.24 18.74
CA LEU A 136 -3.46 -13.79 19.14
C LEU A 136 -3.38 -14.53 20.48
N ASP A 137 -2.31 -15.29 20.75
CA ASP A 137 -2.06 -15.95 22.03
C ASP A 137 -1.99 -14.95 23.21
N GLN A 138 -1.58 -13.71 22.91
CA GLN A 138 -1.48 -12.61 23.87
C GLN A 138 -2.74 -11.71 23.88
N PHE A 139 -3.79 -12.10 23.16
CA PHE A 139 -5.01 -11.30 22.97
C PHE A 139 -4.76 -9.90 22.36
N ARG A 140 -3.66 -9.74 21.62
CA ARG A 140 -3.28 -8.51 20.91
C ARG A 140 -3.80 -8.51 19.47
N PHE A 141 -5.14 -8.42 19.36
CA PHE A 141 -5.83 -8.35 18.07
C PHE A 141 -5.39 -7.15 17.22
N ASP A 142 -5.00 -6.06 17.86
CA ASP A 142 -4.50 -4.86 17.20
C ASP A 142 -3.19 -5.13 16.44
N LEU A 143 -2.23 -5.79 17.10
CA LEU A 143 -0.95 -6.13 16.49
C LEU A 143 -1.07 -7.29 15.49
N ALA A 144 -1.94 -8.26 15.75
CA ALA A 144 -2.23 -9.33 14.80
C ALA A 144 -2.87 -8.78 13.50
N ALA A 145 -3.84 -7.87 13.62
CA ALA A 145 -4.45 -7.20 12.48
C ALA A 145 -3.42 -6.36 11.70
N GLN A 146 -2.52 -5.65 12.39
CA GLN A 146 -1.45 -4.89 11.75
C GLN A 146 -0.51 -5.80 10.95
N ALA A 147 0.01 -6.88 11.56
CA ALA A 147 0.91 -7.83 10.88
C ALA A 147 0.26 -8.45 9.64
N LEU A 148 -1.02 -8.82 9.75
CA LEU A 148 -1.79 -9.36 8.62
C LEU A 148 -2.00 -8.33 7.51
N TYR A 149 -2.34 -7.09 7.87
CA TYR A 149 -2.49 -5.99 6.90
C TYR A 149 -1.18 -5.75 6.16
N GLU A 150 -0.06 -5.64 6.89
CA GLU A 150 1.27 -5.43 6.31
C GLU A 150 1.66 -6.57 5.37
N PHE A 151 1.41 -7.82 5.74
CA PHE A 151 1.68 -8.96 4.86
C PHE A 151 0.81 -8.95 3.60
N ILE A 152 -0.52 -8.91 3.75
CA ILE A 152 -1.44 -9.03 2.61
C ILE A 152 -1.30 -7.84 1.68
N TRP A 153 -1.34 -6.61 2.21
CA TRP A 153 -1.31 -5.41 1.39
C TRP A 153 0.10 -5.17 0.85
N ASN A 154 1.07 -4.99 1.75
CA ASN A 154 2.37 -4.45 1.37
C ASN A 154 3.28 -5.52 0.77
N GLN A 155 3.20 -6.79 1.19
CA GLN A 155 4.08 -7.84 0.67
C GLN A 155 3.41 -8.61 -0.47
N TYR A 156 2.25 -9.21 -0.21
CA TYR A 156 1.59 -10.06 -1.19
C TYR A 156 1.04 -9.25 -2.36
N CYS A 157 0.19 -8.26 -2.10
CA CYS A 157 -0.49 -7.54 -3.17
C CYS A 157 0.40 -6.54 -3.91
N ASP A 158 1.18 -5.72 -3.20
CA ASP A 158 1.96 -4.64 -3.82
C ASP A 158 3.24 -5.14 -4.49
N TRP A 159 3.81 -6.26 -4.03
CA TRP A 159 5.05 -6.82 -4.58
C TRP A 159 4.87 -8.19 -5.21
N TYR A 160 4.42 -9.20 -4.48
CA TYR A 160 4.43 -10.56 -5.00
C TYR A 160 3.54 -10.73 -6.24
N LEU A 161 2.33 -10.16 -6.25
CA LEU A 161 1.46 -10.16 -7.44
C LEU A 161 2.09 -9.46 -8.65
N GLU A 162 2.94 -8.45 -8.44
CA GLU A 162 3.65 -7.78 -9.52
C GLU A 162 4.85 -8.61 -10.00
N LEU A 163 5.59 -9.21 -9.06
CA LEU A 163 6.75 -10.06 -9.31
C LEU A 163 6.37 -11.39 -9.99
N SER A 164 5.13 -11.87 -9.83
CA SER A 164 4.63 -13.07 -10.52
C SER A 164 4.29 -12.83 -11.99
N LYS A 165 3.92 -11.60 -12.37
CA LYS A 165 3.46 -11.27 -13.74
C LYS A 165 4.51 -11.55 -14.82
N PRO A 166 5.80 -11.21 -14.66
CA PRO A 166 6.83 -11.55 -15.63
C PRO A 166 6.84 -13.01 -16.05
N VAL A 167 6.67 -13.93 -15.10
CA VAL A 167 6.61 -15.38 -15.32
C VAL A 167 5.30 -15.78 -16.00
N LEU A 168 4.15 -15.29 -15.51
CA LEU A 168 2.83 -15.72 -15.99
C LEU A 168 2.41 -15.10 -17.33
N TRP A 169 3.05 -13.99 -17.73
CA TRP A 169 2.77 -13.31 -19.01
C TRP A 169 3.84 -13.58 -20.06
N ASP A 170 4.85 -14.39 -19.76
CA ASP A 170 5.83 -14.82 -20.74
C ASP A 170 5.43 -16.18 -21.30
N GLU A 171 5.05 -16.21 -22.58
CA GLU A 171 4.68 -17.43 -23.30
C GLU A 171 5.84 -18.44 -23.38
N ASN A 172 7.08 -17.98 -23.20
CA ASN A 172 8.28 -18.82 -23.21
C ASN A 172 8.75 -19.23 -21.81
N ALA A 173 8.06 -18.80 -20.74
CA ALA A 173 8.44 -19.20 -19.39
C ALA A 173 8.30 -20.72 -19.24
N PRO A 174 9.30 -21.43 -18.66
CA PRO A 174 9.22 -22.87 -18.45
C PRO A 174 7.95 -23.25 -17.69
N VAL A 175 7.29 -24.33 -18.12
CA VAL A 175 6.00 -24.76 -17.53
C VAL A 175 6.13 -24.99 -16.02
N GLU A 176 7.27 -25.54 -15.60
CA GLU A 176 7.61 -25.79 -14.20
C GLU A 176 7.65 -24.52 -13.35
N ARG A 177 8.15 -23.42 -13.94
CA ARG A 177 8.21 -22.12 -13.29
C ARG A 177 6.85 -21.45 -13.23
N GLN A 178 6.07 -21.52 -14.32
CA GLN A 178 4.69 -21.04 -14.31
C GLN A 178 3.84 -21.76 -13.25
N ARG A 179 3.97 -23.09 -13.18
CA ARG A 179 3.30 -23.92 -12.17
C ARG A 179 3.75 -23.57 -10.75
N GLY A 180 5.05 -23.40 -10.52
CA GLY A 180 5.60 -22.96 -9.23
C GLY A 180 5.03 -21.63 -8.76
N THR A 181 4.92 -20.65 -9.67
CA THR A 181 4.31 -19.35 -9.39
C THR A 181 2.80 -19.45 -9.14
N ARG A 182 2.03 -20.16 -9.98
CA ARG A 182 0.57 -20.37 -9.77
C ARG A 182 0.29 -21.07 -8.44
N ARG A 183 1.04 -22.14 -8.15
CA ARG A 183 0.99 -22.88 -6.89
C ARG A 183 1.22 -21.95 -5.69
N THR A 184 2.24 -21.09 -5.78
CA THR A 184 2.63 -20.21 -4.68
C THR A 184 1.60 -19.10 -4.46
N LEU A 185 1.11 -18.45 -5.53
CA LEU A 185 -0.02 -17.50 -5.47
C LEU A 185 -1.23 -18.09 -4.74
N VAL A 186 -1.68 -19.26 -5.17
CA VAL A 186 -2.87 -19.90 -4.60
C VAL A 186 -2.65 -20.29 -3.14
N ARG A 187 -1.54 -20.96 -2.82
CA ARG A 187 -1.29 -21.47 -1.46
C ARG A 187 -1.05 -20.34 -0.46
N VAL A 188 -0.31 -19.30 -0.84
CA VAL A 188 -0.06 -18.16 0.04
C VAL A 188 -1.34 -17.39 0.32
N LEU A 189 -2.15 -17.14 -0.72
CA LEU A 189 -3.44 -16.47 -0.53
C LEU A 189 -4.40 -17.31 0.33
N GLU A 190 -4.45 -18.63 0.13
CA GLU A 190 -5.28 -19.53 0.94
C GLU A 190 -4.94 -19.43 2.44
N VAL A 191 -3.65 -19.48 2.77
CA VAL A 191 -3.19 -19.35 4.15
C VAL A 191 -3.50 -17.96 4.70
N ALA A 192 -3.26 -16.91 3.90
CA ALA A 192 -3.55 -15.53 4.30
C ALA A 192 -5.04 -15.34 4.63
N LEU A 193 -5.95 -15.97 3.88
CA LEU A 193 -7.38 -15.97 4.17
C LEU A 193 -7.70 -16.68 5.49
N ARG A 194 -7.05 -17.82 5.78
CA ARG A 194 -7.21 -18.52 7.06
C ARG A 194 -6.75 -17.66 8.25
N LEU A 195 -5.60 -17.00 8.12
CA LEU A 195 -5.12 -16.04 9.14
C LEU A 195 -6.06 -14.83 9.29
N ALA A 196 -6.69 -14.40 8.20
CA ALA A 196 -7.60 -13.25 8.18
C ALA A 196 -9.02 -13.56 8.67
N HIS A 197 -9.44 -14.82 8.65
CA HIS A 197 -10.81 -15.22 8.94
C HIS A 197 -11.33 -14.79 10.32
N PRO A 198 -10.54 -14.83 11.42
CA PRO A 198 -10.98 -14.32 12.72
C PRO A 198 -11.35 -12.82 12.71
N PHE A 199 -10.84 -12.05 11.75
CA PHE A 199 -11.08 -10.62 11.63
C PHE A 199 -12.17 -10.28 10.60
N MET A 200 -12.18 -10.98 9.46
CA MET A 200 -13.01 -10.69 8.29
C MET A 200 -13.68 -11.96 7.77
N PRO A 201 -14.61 -12.59 8.50
CA PRO A 201 -15.08 -13.93 8.16
C PRO A 201 -15.86 -14.03 6.86
N PHE A 202 -16.58 -12.99 6.43
CA PHE A 202 -17.53 -13.14 5.32
C PHE A 202 -16.79 -13.14 3.98
N ILE A 203 -15.92 -12.15 3.77
CA ILE A 203 -15.11 -12.05 2.54
C ILE A 203 -14.09 -13.18 2.45
N THR A 204 -13.50 -13.59 3.58
CA THR A 204 -12.51 -14.68 3.58
C THR A 204 -13.16 -16.02 3.28
N GLU A 205 -14.33 -16.31 3.84
CA GLU A 205 -15.11 -17.50 3.50
C GLU A 205 -15.47 -17.52 2.02
N GLU A 206 -16.06 -16.45 1.50
CA GLU A 206 -16.52 -16.38 0.11
C GLU A 206 -15.37 -16.61 -0.90
N ILE A 207 -14.20 -16.04 -0.62
CA ILE A 207 -13.02 -16.24 -1.46
C ILE A 207 -12.48 -17.67 -1.30
N TRP A 208 -12.32 -18.13 -0.06
CA TRP A 208 -11.66 -19.40 0.26
C TRP A 208 -12.39 -20.59 -0.36
N GLN A 209 -13.72 -20.58 -0.39
CA GLN A 209 -14.52 -21.64 -1.03
C GLN A 209 -14.15 -21.88 -2.50
N ARG A 210 -13.73 -20.83 -3.22
CA ARG A 210 -13.31 -20.92 -4.63
C ARG A 210 -11.83 -21.24 -4.77
N LEU A 211 -11.02 -20.79 -3.82
CA LEU A 211 -9.56 -20.89 -3.87
C LEU A 211 -9.02 -22.22 -3.33
N ALA A 212 -9.64 -22.77 -2.28
CA ALA A 212 -9.18 -23.97 -1.58
C ALA A 212 -9.01 -25.19 -2.50
N PRO A 213 -9.91 -25.48 -3.46
CA PRO A 213 -9.71 -26.59 -4.40
C PRO A 213 -8.42 -26.44 -5.24
N LEU A 214 -8.10 -25.21 -5.65
CA LEU A 214 -6.86 -24.93 -6.39
C LEU A 214 -5.61 -25.13 -5.52
N ALA A 215 -5.75 -24.91 -4.21
CA ALA A 215 -4.70 -25.14 -3.22
C ALA A 215 -4.54 -26.63 -2.84
N GLY A 216 -5.44 -27.50 -3.31
CA GLY A 216 -5.51 -28.91 -2.93
C GLY A 216 -6.08 -29.12 -1.53
N ILE A 217 -6.93 -28.21 -1.07
CA ILE A 217 -7.55 -28.23 0.26
C ILE A 217 -9.05 -28.46 0.10
N GLU A 218 -9.56 -29.40 0.90
CA GLU A 218 -10.98 -29.73 0.97
C GLU A 218 -11.60 -29.20 2.27
N GLY A 219 -12.87 -28.81 2.20
CA GLY A 219 -13.65 -28.46 3.38
C GLY A 219 -14.87 -27.64 3.04
N LYS A 220 -15.88 -27.69 3.90
CA LYS A 220 -17.15 -26.96 3.71
C LYS A 220 -17.10 -25.51 4.18
N THR A 221 -16.14 -25.15 5.03
CA THR A 221 -15.99 -23.80 5.58
C THR A 221 -14.55 -23.59 5.99
N ILE A 222 -14.04 -22.38 5.75
CA ILE A 222 -12.71 -21.95 6.21
C ILE A 222 -12.62 -21.95 7.74
N MET A 223 -13.73 -21.70 8.44
CA MET A 223 -13.79 -21.59 9.90
C MET A 223 -13.36 -22.86 10.64
N LEU A 224 -13.52 -24.03 10.01
CA LEU A 224 -13.16 -25.33 10.58
C LEU A 224 -11.82 -25.87 10.06
N GLN A 225 -11.10 -25.10 9.25
CA GLN A 225 -9.78 -25.49 8.77
C GLN A 225 -8.74 -25.41 9.89
N PRO A 226 -7.69 -26.26 9.84
CA PRO A 226 -6.57 -26.14 10.75
C PRO A 226 -5.95 -24.74 10.70
N TRP A 227 -5.62 -24.22 11.88
CA TRP A 227 -4.84 -22.98 11.97
C TRP A 227 -3.47 -23.17 11.30
N PRO A 228 -3.00 -22.21 10.49
CA PRO A 228 -1.66 -22.28 9.89
C PRO A 228 -0.55 -22.36 10.95
N VAL A 229 0.47 -23.16 10.70
CA VAL A 229 1.63 -23.32 11.58
C VAL A 229 2.89 -23.05 10.78
N ALA A 230 3.67 -22.06 11.23
CA ALA A 230 4.91 -21.68 10.59
C ALA A 230 5.89 -22.86 10.50
N ASN A 231 6.58 -22.96 9.36
CA ASN A 231 7.66 -23.92 9.17
C ASN A 231 8.98 -23.16 8.98
N GLU A 232 9.84 -23.19 10.01
CA GLU A 232 11.14 -22.50 9.99
C GLU A 232 12.03 -22.93 8.82
N ALA A 233 11.91 -24.18 8.34
CA ALA A 233 12.69 -24.67 7.19
C ALA A 233 12.30 -24.01 5.85
N ARG A 234 11.22 -23.22 5.83
CA ARG A 234 10.78 -22.42 4.67
C ARG A 234 11.15 -20.94 4.81
N ILE A 235 11.82 -20.55 5.88
CA ILE A 235 12.41 -19.21 6.01
C ILE A 235 13.68 -19.17 5.15
N ASP A 236 13.73 -18.22 4.22
CA ASP A 236 14.82 -18.03 3.25
C ASP A 236 15.31 -16.58 3.34
N GLU A 237 16.24 -16.34 4.27
CA GLU A 237 16.80 -15.00 4.54
C GLU A 237 17.56 -14.43 3.33
N ALA A 238 18.15 -15.30 2.51
CA ALA A 238 18.82 -14.88 1.28
C ALA A 238 17.78 -14.35 0.27
N ALA A 239 16.67 -15.06 0.07
CA ALA A 239 15.59 -14.58 -0.80
C ALA A 239 14.95 -13.28 -0.28
N GLU A 240 14.79 -13.15 1.04
CA GLU A 240 14.35 -11.90 1.67
C GLU A 240 15.29 -10.74 1.39
N SER A 241 16.60 -10.93 1.61
CA SER A 241 17.61 -9.89 1.35
C SER A 241 17.63 -9.47 -0.12
N ASP A 242 17.56 -10.43 -1.04
CA ASP A 242 17.60 -10.18 -2.48
C ASP A 242 16.35 -9.42 -2.96
N ILE A 243 15.16 -9.79 -2.49
CA ILE A 243 13.94 -9.06 -2.83
C ILE A 243 13.95 -7.65 -2.22
N GLU A 244 14.37 -7.45 -0.97
CA GLU A 244 14.44 -6.09 -0.39
C GLU A 244 15.43 -5.19 -1.15
N TRP A 245 16.53 -5.76 -1.64
CA TRP A 245 17.45 -5.06 -2.54
C TRP A 245 16.77 -4.67 -3.86
N LEU A 246 16.04 -5.60 -4.50
CA LEU A 246 15.29 -5.32 -5.74
C LEU A 246 14.24 -4.25 -5.52
N LYS A 247 13.50 -4.29 -4.41
CA LYS A 247 12.51 -3.29 -4.05
C LYS A 247 13.14 -1.90 -3.94
N THR A 248 14.29 -1.81 -3.28
CA THR A 248 15.01 -0.54 -3.10
C THR A 248 15.44 0.04 -4.45
N LEU A 249 15.99 -0.78 -5.35
CA LEU A 249 16.36 -0.37 -6.71
C LEU A 249 15.13 0.09 -7.52
N MET A 250 14.05 -0.71 -7.52
CA MET A 250 12.82 -0.40 -8.25
C MET A 250 12.14 0.87 -7.73
N LEU A 251 12.12 1.08 -6.40
CA LEU A 251 11.61 2.31 -5.80
C LEU A 251 12.50 3.51 -6.12
N GLY A 252 13.83 3.36 -6.07
CA GLY A 252 14.77 4.41 -6.44
C GLY A 252 14.57 4.87 -7.89
N THR A 253 14.48 3.93 -8.83
CA THR A 253 14.19 4.24 -10.24
C THR A 253 12.80 4.86 -10.43
N ARG A 254 11.78 4.41 -9.70
CA ARG A 254 10.44 5.01 -9.72
C ARG A 254 10.44 6.44 -9.18
N ASN A 255 11.19 6.72 -8.12
CA ASN A 255 11.33 8.06 -7.55
C ASN A 255 12.01 9.00 -8.54
N ILE A 256 13.10 8.56 -9.18
CA ILE A 256 13.75 9.32 -10.25
C ILE A 256 12.75 9.63 -11.38
N ARG A 257 11.94 8.66 -11.83
CA ARG A 257 10.91 8.93 -12.84
C ARG A 257 9.94 10.03 -12.41
N ALA A 258 9.45 9.96 -11.17
CA ALA A 258 8.49 10.92 -10.64
C ALA A 258 9.11 12.32 -10.52
N GLU A 259 10.31 12.43 -9.95
CA GLU A 259 11.04 13.69 -9.81
C GLU A 259 11.31 14.31 -11.18
N MET A 260 11.81 13.52 -12.13
CA MET A 260 12.18 14.00 -13.46
C MET A 260 10.99 14.06 -14.45
N ASN A 261 9.76 13.85 -13.96
CA ASN A 261 8.52 13.84 -14.75
C ASN A 261 8.58 12.92 -15.99
N ILE A 262 9.23 11.76 -15.86
CA ILE A 262 9.38 10.76 -16.91
C ILE A 262 8.18 9.82 -16.87
N GLY A 263 7.51 9.65 -18.02
CA GLY A 263 6.36 8.77 -18.15
C GLY A 263 6.67 7.31 -17.75
N PRO A 264 5.73 6.58 -17.11
CA PRO A 264 5.96 5.24 -16.56
C PRO A 264 6.29 4.19 -17.64
N GLY A 265 5.86 4.40 -18.88
CA GLY A 265 6.12 3.49 -20.00
C GLY A 265 7.44 3.74 -20.74
N LYS A 266 8.16 4.85 -20.47
CA LYS A 266 9.39 5.18 -21.19
C LYS A 266 10.54 4.28 -20.70
N PRO A 267 11.21 3.51 -21.58
CA PRO A 267 12.38 2.73 -21.18
C PRO A 267 13.50 3.63 -20.62
N LEU A 268 14.21 3.15 -19.60
CA LEU A 268 15.36 3.84 -19.00
C LEU A 268 16.64 3.03 -19.17
N ALA A 269 17.67 3.64 -19.74
CA ALA A 269 19.03 3.17 -19.55
C ALA A 269 19.49 3.52 -18.13
N VAL A 270 20.04 2.53 -17.42
CA VAL A 270 20.54 2.70 -16.05
C VAL A 270 22.01 2.35 -16.02
N PHE A 271 22.79 3.21 -15.37
CA PHE A 271 24.16 2.94 -15.00
C PHE A 271 24.25 2.68 -13.51
N VAL A 272 25.20 1.84 -13.12
CA VAL A 272 25.41 1.47 -11.73
C VAL A 272 26.87 1.70 -11.37
N LYS A 273 27.12 2.41 -10.26
CA LYS A 273 28.46 2.63 -9.72
C LYS A 273 28.56 2.09 -8.29
N ASN A 274 29.77 1.75 -7.86
CA ASN A 274 30.06 1.17 -6.54
C ASN A 274 29.28 -0.13 -6.25
N ALA A 275 29.00 -0.93 -7.27
CA ALA A 275 28.35 -2.23 -7.09
C ALA A 275 29.33 -3.27 -6.51
N SER A 276 29.00 -3.80 -5.33
CA SER A 276 29.71 -4.94 -4.75
C SER A 276 29.54 -6.20 -5.60
N ALA A 277 30.31 -7.26 -5.31
CA ALA A 277 30.13 -8.55 -5.99
C ALA A 277 28.71 -9.11 -5.83
N GLU A 278 28.09 -8.87 -4.67
CA GLU A 278 26.72 -9.31 -4.39
C GLU A 278 25.69 -8.49 -5.18
N ASP A 279 25.90 -7.19 -5.32
CA ASP A 279 25.05 -6.35 -6.17
C ASP A 279 25.12 -6.78 -7.64
N GLN A 280 26.32 -7.10 -8.13
CA GLN A 280 26.52 -7.59 -9.50
C GLN A 280 25.84 -8.94 -9.72
N ARG A 281 25.91 -9.86 -8.75
CA ARG A 281 25.16 -11.13 -8.77
C ARG A 281 23.66 -10.87 -8.86
N ARG A 282 23.11 -10.02 -7.98
CA ARG A 282 21.67 -9.67 -7.94
C ARG A 282 21.20 -9.01 -9.23
N LEU A 283 22.00 -8.10 -9.79
CA LEU A 283 21.74 -7.47 -11.09
C LEU A 283 21.67 -8.52 -12.20
N SER A 284 22.67 -9.40 -12.28
CA SER A 284 22.75 -10.41 -13.33
C SER A 284 21.62 -11.42 -13.26
N GLU A 285 21.29 -11.91 -12.07
CA GLU A 285 20.24 -12.93 -11.89
C GLU A 285 18.82 -12.37 -12.12
N ASN A 286 18.63 -11.05 -11.96
CA ASN A 286 17.31 -10.41 -12.02
C ASN A 286 17.15 -9.41 -13.18
N ASP A 287 18.09 -9.36 -14.14
CA ASP A 287 18.09 -8.42 -15.27
C ASP A 287 16.75 -8.41 -16.04
N ALA A 288 16.26 -9.59 -16.41
CA ALA A 288 15.01 -9.72 -17.15
C ALA A 288 13.79 -9.20 -16.36
N LEU A 289 13.77 -9.45 -15.05
CA LEU A 289 12.71 -8.98 -14.15
C LEU A 289 12.76 -7.45 -14.02
N LEU A 290 13.94 -6.88 -13.78
CA LEU A 290 14.16 -5.44 -13.66
C LEU A 290 13.77 -4.70 -14.94
N LYS A 291 14.20 -5.19 -16.12
CA LYS A 291 13.81 -4.62 -17.42
C LYS A 291 12.30 -4.61 -17.61
N LYS A 292 11.60 -5.69 -17.25
CA LYS A 292 10.16 -5.81 -17.45
C LYS A 292 9.34 -4.96 -16.47
N LEU A 293 9.69 -4.98 -15.18
CA LEU A 293 8.92 -4.32 -14.11
C LEU A 293 9.31 -2.87 -13.85
N ALA A 294 10.60 -2.54 -13.85
CA ALA A 294 11.06 -1.14 -13.71
C ALA A 294 11.15 -0.39 -15.06
N LYS A 295 10.79 -1.07 -16.16
CA LYS A 295 10.83 -0.54 -17.54
C LYS A 295 12.23 -0.04 -17.89
N LEU A 296 13.23 -0.88 -17.65
CA LEU A 296 14.62 -0.56 -17.97
C LEU A 296 14.95 -1.08 -19.38
N GLU A 297 15.71 -0.30 -20.13
CA GLU A 297 16.26 -0.67 -21.43
C GLU A 297 17.55 -1.46 -21.25
N SER A 298 18.44 -0.96 -20.41
CA SER A 298 19.74 -1.54 -20.11
C SER A 298 20.16 -1.24 -18.68
N ILE A 299 21.01 -2.11 -18.14
CA ILE A 299 21.70 -1.89 -16.87
C ILE A 299 23.19 -2.11 -17.12
N THR A 300 23.99 -1.06 -16.92
CA THR A 300 25.43 -1.06 -17.19
C THR A 300 26.19 -0.78 -15.91
N VAL A 301 27.01 -1.72 -15.46
CA VAL A 301 27.91 -1.51 -14.31
C VAL A 301 29.14 -0.76 -14.80
N LEU A 302 29.39 0.42 -14.24
CA LEU A 302 30.54 1.27 -14.54
C LEU A 302 31.76 0.79 -13.77
N ALA A 303 32.94 0.90 -14.39
CA ALA A 303 34.20 0.69 -13.69
C ALA A 303 34.42 1.79 -12.63
N ALA A 304 35.27 1.52 -11.63
CA ALA A 304 35.48 2.45 -10.51
C ALA A 304 36.01 3.83 -10.96
N ASP A 305 36.86 3.83 -12.00
CA ASP A 305 37.50 4.98 -12.62
C ASP A 305 36.71 5.56 -13.80
N GLU A 306 35.57 4.95 -14.16
CA GLU A 306 34.72 5.46 -15.24
C GLU A 306 33.82 6.59 -14.75
N ASP A 307 33.80 7.68 -15.50
CA ASP A 307 32.92 8.81 -15.24
C ASP A 307 31.48 8.48 -15.65
N ALA A 308 30.55 8.71 -14.72
CA ALA A 308 29.13 8.56 -15.02
C ALA A 308 28.65 9.74 -15.87
N PRO A 309 27.72 9.52 -16.83
CA PRO A 309 27.04 10.61 -17.49
C PRO A 309 26.24 11.43 -16.47
N LEU A 310 25.93 12.68 -16.81
CA LEU A 310 25.13 13.56 -15.95
C LEU A 310 23.75 12.94 -15.69
N SER A 311 23.55 12.49 -14.46
CA SER A 311 22.46 11.57 -14.10
C SER A 311 21.67 12.02 -12.87
N ALA A 312 20.41 11.59 -12.81
CA ALA A 312 19.68 11.48 -11.57
C ALA A 312 20.17 10.24 -10.80
N THR A 313 20.31 10.34 -9.49
CA THR A 313 20.95 9.30 -8.66
C THR A 313 20.00 8.82 -7.57
N ALA A 314 19.90 7.51 -7.40
CA ALA A 314 19.29 6.87 -6.24
C ALA A 314 20.30 5.94 -5.58
N LEU A 315 20.22 5.77 -4.26
CA LEU A 315 21.11 4.90 -3.50
C LEU A 315 20.43 3.57 -3.16
N VAL A 316 21.18 2.48 -3.28
CA VAL A 316 20.80 1.13 -2.86
C VAL A 316 21.93 0.60 -1.99
N GLY A 317 21.87 0.89 -0.68
CA GLY A 317 23.05 0.75 0.18
C GLY A 317 24.16 1.71 -0.29
N ASP A 318 25.36 1.18 -0.53
CA ASP A 318 26.51 1.94 -1.04
C ASP A 318 26.52 2.04 -2.58
N MET A 319 25.65 1.28 -3.27
CA MET A 319 25.55 1.26 -4.72
C MET A 319 24.74 2.46 -5.22
N GLU A 320 25.25 3.13 -6.27
CA GLU A 320 24.59 4.25 -6.91
C GLU A 320 23.89 3.79 -8.19
N VAL A 321 22.59 4.08 -8.30
CA VAL A 321 21.77 3.86 -9.49
C VAL A 321 21.60 5.18 -10.21
N LEU A 322 22.09 5.25 -11.44
CA LEU A 322 22.26 6.47 -12.22
C LEU A 322 21.40 6.42 -13.48
N VAL A 323 20.46 7.36 -13.61
CA VAL A 323 19.62 7.51 -14.81
C VAL A 323 20.11 8.74 -15.58
N PRO A 324 20.72 8.57 -16.76
CA PRO A 324 21.20 9.67 -17.58
C PRO A 324 20.05 10.59 -17.97
N MET A 325 20.21 11.89 -17.76
CA MET A 325 19.14 12.84 -18.06
C MET A 325 19.05 13.18 -19.56
N ALA A 326 20.15 12.98 -20.30
CA ALA A 326 20.24 13.26 -21.73
C ALA A 326 19.24 12.42 -22.54
N GLY A 327 18.45 13.07 -23.41
CA GLY A 327 17.46 12.41 -24.27
C GLY A 327 16.18 11.95 -23.56
N LEU A 328 16.13 12.00 -22.23
CA LEU A 328 14.94 11.64 -21.47
C LEU A 328 13.99 12.81 -21.23
N ILE A 329 14.51 14.02 -21.17
CA ILE A 329 13.79 15.23 -20.77
C ILE A 329 13.92 16.30 -21.86
N ASP A 330 12.79 16.93 -22.21
CA ASP A 330 12.82 18.20 -22.94
C ASP A 330 13.12 19.32 -21.95
N LYS A 331 14.39 19.75 -21.91
CA LYS A 331 14.87 20.78 -20.98
C LYS A 331 14.03 22.05 -21.06
N GLY A 332 13.64 22.50 -22.25
CA GLY A 332 12.88 23.73 -22.43
C GLY A 332 11.46 23.59 -21.87
N ALA A 333 10.78 22.49 -22.20
CA ALA A 333 9.45 22.21 -21.67
C ALA A 333 9.46 22.01 -20.15
N GLU A 334 10.49 21.36 -19.62
CA GLU A 334 10.60 21.08 -18.19
C GLU A 334 10.92 22.34 -17.37
N LEU A 335 11.84 23.20 -17.84
CA LEU A 335 12.09 24.50 -17.20
C LEU A 335 10.82 25.36 -17.20
N ALA A 336 10.11 25.44 -18.33
CA ALA A 336 8.85 26.18 -18.41
C ALA A 336 7.76 25.64 -17.47
N ARG A 337 7.68 24.31 -17.30
CA ARG A 337 6.77 23.66 -16.34
C ARG A 337 7.16 24.01 -14.90
N LEU A 338 8.43 23.89 -14.56
CA LEU A 338 8.96 24.20 -13.23
C LEU A 338 8.75 25.68 -12.90
N ASP A 339 9.04 26.60 -13.83
CA ASP A 339 8.78 28.04 -13.67
C ASP A 339 7.32 28.33 -13.36
N LYS A 340 6.39 27.68 -14.07
CA LYS A 340 4.95 27.84 -13.84
C LYS A 340 4.53 27.34 -12.46
N GLU A 341 5.06 26.21 -12.03
CA GLU A 341 4.72 25.62 -10.73
C GLU A 341 5.38 26.38 -9.57
N ILE A 342 6.62 26.83 -9.74
CA ILE A 342 7.32 27.74 -8.83
C ILE A 342 6.51 29.04 -8.68
N ALA A 343 6.07 29.65 -9.77
CA ALA A 343 5.26 30.87 -9.73
C ALA A 343 3.92 30.64 -9.01
N ARG A 344 3.27 29.49 -9.23
CA ARG A 344 2.03 29.09 -8.52
C ARG A 344 2.26 28.99 -7.02
N LEU A 345 3.30 28.26 -6.60
CA LEU A 345 3.64 28.07 -5.18
C LEU A 345 4.11 29.37 -4.52
N GLN A 346 4.88 30.21 -5.22
CA GLN A 346 5.24 31.55 -4.75
C GLN A 346 4.00 32.40 -4.49
N GLY A 347 3.00 32.38 -5.39
CA GLY A 347 1.72 33.06 -5.17
C GLY A 347 0.96 32.50 -3.97
N GLU A 348 1.02 31.19 -3.73
CA GLU A 348 0.42 30.55 -2.55
C GLU A 348 1.11 30.93 -1.24
N VAL A 349 2.44 30.90 -1.21
CA VAL A 349 3.28 31.36 -0.08
C VAL A 349 2.99 32.83 0.22
N GLN A 350 2.96 33.71 -0.78
CA GLN A 350 2.62 35.13 -0.57
C GLN A 350 1.20 35.31 -0.01
N ARG A 351 0.22 34.56 -0.52
CA ARG A 351 -1.17 34.66 -0.07
C ARG A 351 -1.36 34.16 1.36
N VAL A 352 -0.78 33.01 1.70
CA VAL A 352 -0.90 32.40 3.04
C VAL A 352 -0.03 33.16 4.05
N GLY A 353 1.21 33.48 3.69
CA GLY A 353 2.10 34.31 4.50
C GLY A 353 1.53 35.70 4.77
N GLY A 354 0.89 36.33 3.77
CA GLY A 354 0.19 37.60 3.93
C GLY A 354 -1.01 37.55 4.88
N LYS A 355 -1.74 36.43 4.94
CA LYS A 355 -2.79 36.22 5.95
C LYS A 355 -2.18 36.10 7.35
N LEU A 356 -1.12 35.30 7.48
CA LEU A 356 -0.47 35.03 8.77
C LEU A 356 0.32 36.23 9.31
N SER A 357 0.74 37.17 8.47
CA SER A 357 1.37 38.43 8.89
C SER A 357 0.37 39.53 9.25
N ASN A 358 -0.92 39.35 8.95
CA ASN A 358 -1.97 40.30 9.32
C ASN A 358 -2.39 40.10 10.78
N ALA A 359 -1.97 41.03 11.65
CA ALA A 359 -2.31 41.00 13.08
C ALA A 359 -3.82 40.88 13.35
N ALA A 360 -4.66 41.54 12.55
CA ALA A 360 -6.12 41.46 12.72
C ALA A 360 -6.69 40.07 12.40
N PHE A 361 -6.01 39.27 11.58
CA PHE A 361 -6.38 37.88 11.31
C PHE A 361 -5.87 36.96 12.41
N VAL A 362 -4.61 37.09 12.82
CA VAL A 362 -4.00 36.29 13.89
C VAL A 362 -4.72 36.48 15.22
N ASP A 363 -5.14 37.70 15.53
CA ASP A 363 -5.81 38.01 16.80
C ASP A 363 -7.28 37.57 16.84
N LYS A 364 -7.91 37.36 15.67
CA LYS A 364 -9.37 37.06 15.57
C LYS A 364 -9.67 35.64 15.11
N ALA A 365 -8.75 34.96 14.44
CA ALA A 365 -8.97 33.62 13.92
C ALA A 365 -8.83 32.57 15.03
N PRO A 366 -9.63 31.48 15.01
CA PRO A 366 -9.43 30.35 15.91
C PRO A 366 -8.05 29.71 15.74
N ALA A 367 -7.47 29.20 16.83
CA ALA A 367 -6.13 28.58 16.82
C ALA A 367 -6.00 27.46 15.77
N GLU A 368 -7.02 26.62 15.62
CA GLU A 368 -7.05 25.53 14.63
C GLU A 368 -6.94 26.04 13.18
N VAL A 369 -7.52 27.20 12.88
CA VAL A 369 -7.43 27.82 11.54
C VAL A 369 -6.04 28.38 11.31
N ILE A 370 -5.43 28.97 12.35
CA ILE A 370 -4.05 29.49 12.29
C ILE A 370 -3.07 28.35 12.08
N ASP A 371 -3.20 27.25 12.83
CA ASP A 371 -2.32 26.09 12.73
C ASP A 371 -2.43 25.41 11.35
N LYS A 372 -3.65 25.33 10.81
CA LYS A 372 -3.87 24.81 9.45
C LYS A 372 -3.22 25.70 8.38
N GLU A 373 -3.34 27.02 8.47
CA GLU A 373 -2.68 27.94 7.53
C GLU A 373 -1.15 27.93 7.70
N ARG A 374 -0.63 27.75 8.92
CA ARG A 374 0.82 27.57 9.18
C ARG A 374 1.36 26.27 8.58
N ALA A 375 0.66 25.16 8.79
CA ALA A 375 1.02 23.88 8.18
C ALA A 375 1.04 23.98 6.66
N LYS A 376 0.04 24.65 6.09
CA LYS A 376 -0.07 24.89 4.66
C LYS A 376 1.07 25.77 4.11
N LEU A 377 1.49 26.79 4.85
CA LEU A 377 2.64 27.62 4.48
C LEU A 377 3.94 26.80 4.47
N ALA A 378 4.19 26.04 5.53
CA ALA A 378 5.38 25.21 5.65
C ALA A 378 5.48 24.17 4.52
N GLU A 379 4.36 23.53 4.18
CA GLU A 379 4.29 22.58 3.07
C GLU A 379 4.60 23.25 1.73
N ALA A 380 4.03 24.44 1.47
CA ALA A 380 4.26 25.19 0.24
C ALA A 380 5.73 25.69 0.12
N GLU A 381 6.33 26.15 1.21
CA GLU A 381 7.75 26.57 1.24
C GLU A 381 8.69 25.39 1.03
N GLN A 382 8.41 24.24 1.65
CA GLN A 382 9.20 23.02 1.43
C GLN A 382 9.11 22.54 -0.02
N ALA A 383 7.90 22.53 -0.60
CA ALA A 383 7.70 22.18 -1.99
C ALA A 383 8.44 23.14 -2.94
N LEU A 384 8.39 24.45 -2.64
CA LEU A 384 9.09 25.47 -3.41
C LEU A 384 10.61 25.27 -3.40
N GLY A 385 11.20 24.96 -2.24
CA GLY A 385 12.63 24.66 -2.12
C GLY A 385 13.04 23.49 -3.00
N LYS A 386 12.28 22.39 -2.97
CA LYS A 386 12.54 21.21 -3.81
C LYS A 386 12.44 21.53 -5.31
N LEU A 387 11.45 22.30 -5.74
CA LEU A 387 11.33 22.68 -7.15
C LEU A 387 12.44 23.62 -7.59
N ALA A 388 12.93 24.49 -6.71
CA ALA A 388 14.06 25.37 -7.03
C ALA A 388 15.37 24.60 -7.18
N GLU A 389 15.64 23.62 -6.31
CA GLU A 389 16.78 22.69 -6.45
C GLU A 389 16.69 21.90 -7.75
N GLN A 390 15.51 21.35 -8.06
CA GLN A 390 15.25 20.65 -9.31
C GLN A 390 15.48 21.56 -10.52
N HIS A 391 14.95 22.79 -10.49
CA HIS A 391 15.13 23.77 -11.57
C HIS A 391 16.61 24.08 -11.79
N ALA A 392 17.38 24.30 -10.73
CA ALA A 392 18.83 24.53 -10.83
C ALA A 392 19.55 23.33 -11.47
N ARG A 393 19.18 22.10 -11.06
CA ARG A 393 19.73 20.86 -11.63
C ARG A 393 19.42 20.74 -13.12
N ILE A 394 18.15 20.95 -13.53
CA ILE A 394 17.74 20.90 -14.95
C ILE A 394 18.40 22.03 -15.76
N SER A 395 18.57 23.22 -15.18
CA SER A 395 19.22 24.35 -15.84
C SER A 395 20.69 24.07 -16.18
N SER A 396 21.37 23.30 -15.33
CA SER A 396 22.77 22.89 -15.49
C SER A 396 23.01 21.76 -16.51
N LEU A 397 21.95 21.11 -17.00
CA LEU A 397 21.99 20.11 -18.08
C LEU A 397 22.33 20.73 -19.43
#